data_AF-A0A7X8WDF1-F1
#
_entry.id   AF-A0A7X8WDF1-F1
#
_cell.length_a   1.000
_cell.length_b   1.000
_cell.length_c   1.000
_cell.angle_alpha   90.00
_cell.angle_beta   90.00
_cell.angle_gamma   90.00
#
_symmetry.space_group_name_H-M   'P 1'
#
loop_
_entity.id
_entity.type
_entity.pdbx_description
1 polymer ?
#
loop_
_entity_poly.entity_id
_entity_poly.type
_entity_poly.pdbx_seq_one_letter_code
_entity_poly.pdbx_strand_id
1 'polypeptide(L)'
;MNKKGFYTQLAKVFINLNLLILSFILFAGFSGNPQQCSTKELERFTSILSELAKDEDKDVRIGVAKNPNTPVESLEELAKDQDYWVRNGIAENPNTPVELLEQLGKDEEKFVRSGVAKNPNTPIELFKQLAKDESVG
;
A
#
# COMPACT_ATOMS: atom_id res chain seq x y z
N MET A 1 -13.60 -24.76 0.79
CA MET A 1 -12.59 -23.76 1.17
C MET A 1 -13.21 -22.38 0.96
N ASN A 2 -13.24 -21.51 1.98
CA ASN A 2 -13.87 -20.19 1.87
C ASN A 2 -13.00 -19.27 1.02
N LYS A 3 -13.59 -18.56 0.05
CA LYS A 3 -12.87 -17.62 -0.84
C LYS A 3 -12.01 -16.63 -0.04
N LYS A 4 -12.52 -16.13 1.09
CA LYS A 4 -11.79 -15.24 2.04
C LYS A 4 -10.47 -15.82 2.58
N GLY A 5 -10.41 -17.12 2.88
CA GLY A 5 -9.19 -17.76 3.38
C GLY A 5 -8.14 -17.92 2.28
N PHE A 6 -8.58 -18.17 1.05
CA PHE A 6 -7.71 -18.30 -0.11
C PHE A 6 -7.06 -16.98 -0.51
N TYR A 7 -7.82 -15.86 -0.56
CA TYR A 7 -7.25 -14.54 -0.87
C TYR A 7 -6.33 -14.02 0.22
N THR A 8 -6.61 -14.31 1.49
CA THR A 8 -5.70 -13.96 2.60
C THR A 8 -4.38 -14.76 2.51
N GLN A 9 -4.45 -16.03 2.10
CA GLN A 9 -3.27 -16.87 1.87
C GLN A 9 -2.49 -16.42 0.61
N LEU A 10 -3.19 -16.08 -0.48
CA LEU A 10 -2.59 -15.55 -1.71
C LEU A 10 -1.92 -14.19 -1.49
N ALA A 11 -2.57 -13.26 -0.79
CA ALA A 11 -1.96 -11.99 -0.41
C ALA A 11 -0.70 -12.21 0.44
N LYS A 12 -0.72 -13.14 1.40
CA LYS A 12 0.47 -13.53 2.19
C LYS A 12 1.58 -14.18 1.35
N VAL A 13 1.21 -14.94 0.31
CA VAL A 13 2.16 -15.58 -0.62
C VAL A 13 2.78 -14.56 -1.57
N PHE A 14 1.99 -13.61 -2.09
CA PHE A 14 2.49 -12.51 -2.92
C PHE A 14 3.33 -11.49 -2.13
N ILE A 15 3.02 -11.25 -0.85
CA ILE A 15 3.79 -10.38 0.05
C ILE A 15 5.13 -11.05 0.47
N ASN A 16 5.18 -12.37 0.65
CA ASN A 16 6.43 -13.11 0.95
C ASN A 16 7.29 -13.42 -0.28
N LEU A 17 6.76 -13.28 -1.50
CA LEU A 17 7.51 -13.57 -2.72
C LEU A 17 8.71 -12.61 -2.94
N ASN A 18 8.72 -11.47 -2.24
CA ASN A 18 9.81 -10.50 -2.31
C ASN A 18 11.14 -11.04 -1.72
N LEU A 19 11.10 -12.00 -0.79
CA LEU A 19 12.30 -12.69 -0.29
C LEU A 19 12.90 -13.66 -1.33
N LEU A 20 12.06 -14.26 -2.18
CA LEU A 20 12.53 -15.13 -3.27
C LEU A 20 13.19 -14.30 -4.40
N ILE A 21 12.65 -13.13 -4.71
CA ILE A 21 13.21 -12.22 -5.72
C ILE A 21 14.55 -11.63 -5.22
N LEU A 22 14.64 -11.18 -3.96
CA LEU A 22 15.93 -10.77 -3.37
C LEU A 22 16.93 -11.93 -3.27
N SER A 23 16.48 -13.17 -3.01
CA SER A 23 17.37 -14.34 -2.96
C SER A 23 17.95 -14.68 -4.33
N PHE A 24 17.22 -14.42 -5.42
CA PHE A 24 17.70 -14.60 -6.79
C PHE A 24 18.78 -13.57 -7.16
N ILE A 25 18.64 -12.33 -6.68
CA ILE A 25 19.62 -11.23 -6.91
C ILE A 25 20.96 -11.53 -6.21
N LEU A 26 20.95 -12.24 -5.09
CA LEU A 26 22.17 -12.62 -4.37
C LEU A 26 22.82 -13.93 -4.85
N PHE A 27 22.09 -14.79 -5.59
CA PHE A 27 22.61 -16.10 -6.05
C PHE A 27 22.98 -16.17 -7.54
N ALA A 28 22.42 -15.30 -8.40
CA ALA A 28 22.80 -15.26 -9.80
C ALA A 28 24.00 -14.33 -10.01
N GLY A 29 25.21 -14.89 -10.03
CA GLY A 29 26.44 -14.17 -10.37
C GLY A 29 26.32 -13.42 -11.70
N PHE A 30 26.18 -12.09 -11.62
CA PHE A 30 26.05 -11.23 -12.80
C PHE A 30 27.43 -10.75 -13.28
N SER A 31 27.83 -11.20 -14.46
CA SER A 31 28.95 -10.69 -15.25
C SER A 31 28.58 -9.42 -16.06
N GLY A 32 27.59 -8.63 -15.60
CA GLY A 32 27.05 -7.48 -16.33
C GLY A 32 26.90 -6.25 -15.42
N ASN A 33 26.89 -5.05 -16.02
CA ASN A 33 26.87 -3.76 -15.33
C ASN A 33 25.74 -3.70 -14.26
N PRO A 34 26.06 -3.63 -12.96
CA PRO A 34 25.10 -3.77 -11.86
C PRO A 34 24.04 -2.64 -11.81
N GLN A 35 24.28 -1.51 -12.47
CA GLN A 35 23.38 -0.36 -12.46
C GLN A 35 22.15 -0.52 -13.39
N GLN A 36 22.19 -1.40 -14.40
CA GLN A 36 21.14 -1.52 -15.43
C GLN A 36 20.15 -2.67 -15.21
N CYS A 37 20.50 -3.69 -14.42
CA CYS A 37 19.61 -4.81 -14.09
C CYS A 37 18.60 -4.39 -13.01
N SER A 38 19.06 -3.64 -12.01
CA SER A 38 18.26 -3.18 -10.89
C SER A 38 17.13 -2.21 -11.27
N THR A 39 17.31 -1.38 -12.30
CA THR A 39 16.29 -0.40 -12.71
C THR A 39 15.13 -1.06 -13.45
N LYS A 40 15.40 -1.98 -14.39
CA LYS A 40 14.36 -2.66 -15.18
C LYS A 40 13.47 -3.57 -14.34
N GLU A 41 14.04 -4.20 -13.31
CA GLU A 41 13.29 -5.07 -12.41
C GLU A 41 12.41 -4.26 -11.45
N LEU A 42 12.91 -3.13 -10.97
CA LEU A 42 12.13 -2.18 -10.17
C LEU A 42 10.98 -1.58 -10.99
N GLU A 43 11.23 -1.15 -12.23
CA GLU A 43 10.20 -0.65 -13.17
C GLU A 43 9.13 -1.70 -13.45
N ARG A 44 9.51 -2.97 -13.60
CA ARG A 44 8.54 -4.06 -13.81
C ARG A 44 7.66 -4.27 -12.57
N PHE A 45 8.24 -4.19 -11.38
CA PHE A 45 7.51 -4.36 -10.13
C PHE A 45 6.53 -3.21 -9.88
N THR A 46 6.95 -1.96 -10.11
CA THR A 46 6.07 -0.79 -9.99
C THR A 46 4.94 -0.81 -11.03
N SER A 47 5.23 -1.29 -12.25
CA SER A 47 4.20 -1.53 -13.27
C SER A 47 3.15 -2.55 -12.83
N ILE A 48 3.57 -3.68 -12.24
CA ILE A 48 2.63 -4.70 -11.75
C ILE A 48 1.74 -4.13 -10.64
N LEU A 49 2.29 -3.40 -9.69
CA LEU A 49 1.49 -2.80 -8.62
C LEU A 49 0.50 -1.76 -9.15
N SER A 50 0.89 -1.00 -10.18
CA SER A 50 0.01 -0.04 -10.85
C SER A 50 -1.13 -0.71 -11.61
N GLU A 51 -0.89 -1.88 -12.21
CA GLU A 51 -1.95 -2.68 -12.86
C GLU A 51 -2.90 -3.28 -11.82
N LEU A 52 -2.36 -3.87 -10.74
CA LEU A 52 -3.17 -4.46 -9.66
C LEU A 52 -3.98 -3.42 -8.88
N ALA A 53 -3.53 -2.16 -8.83
CA ALA A 53 -4.29 -1.06 -8.27
C ALA A 53 -5.60 -0.80 -9.02
N LYS A 54 -5.72 -1.27 -10.27
CA LYS A 54 -6.90 -1.10 -11.13
C LYS A 54 -7.77 -2.36 -11.22
N ASP A 55 -7.42 -3.41 -10.49
CA ASP A 55 -8.14 -4.68 -10.52
C ASP A 55 -9.61 -4.49 -10.10
N GLU A 56 -10.54 -5.21 -10.74
CA GLU A 56 -11.96 -5.13 -10.40
C GLU A 56 -12.25 -5.65 -8.98
N ASP A 57 -11.44 -6.61 -8.50
CA ASP A 57 -11.53 -7.16 -7.16
C ASP A 57 -10.92 -6.20 -6.14
N LYS A 58 -11.78 -5.66 -5.28
CA LYS A 58 -11.36 -4.78 -4.19
C LYS A 58 -10.37 -5.43 -3.22
N ASP A 59 -10.40 -6.74 -3.04
CA ASP A 59 -9.48 -7.43 -2.13
C ASP A 59 -8.04 -7.35 -2.67
N VAL A 60 -7.87 -7.37 -4.01
CA VAL A 60 -6.58 -7.15 -4.67
C VAL A 60 -6.13 -5.70 -4.44
N ARG A 61 -7.01 -4.73 -4.67
CA ARG A 61 -6.70 -3.30 -4.47
C ARG A 61 -6.37 -2.97 -3.01
N ILE A 62 -7.04 -3.58 -2.04
CA ILE A 62 -6.70 -3.48 -0.60
C ILE A 62 -5.29 -4.02 -0.35
N GLY A 63 -4.92 -5.14 -0.98
CA GLY A 63 -3.59 -5.72 -0.89
C GLY A 63 -2.51 -4.77 -1.40
N VAL A 64 -2.76 -4.10 -2.53
CA VAL A 64 -1.87 -3.06 -3.07
C VAL A 64 -1.82 -1.86 -2.13
N ALA A 65 -2.95 -1.35 -1.66
CA ALA A 65 -3.02 -0.21 -0.76
C ALA A 65 -2.22 -0.41 0.53
N LYS A 66 -2.20 -1.63 1.09
CA LYS A 66 -1.48 -1.96 2.33
C LYS A 66 0.00 -2.29 2.14
N ASN A 67 0.46 -2.46 0.91
CA ASN A 67 1.84 -2.87 0.65
C ASN A 67 2.78 -1.66 0.83
N PRO A 68 3.79 -1.74 1.74
CA PRO A 68 4.71 -0.64 2.01
C PRO A 68 5.61 -0.26 0.83
N ASN A 69 5.66 -1.09 -0.22
CA ASN A 69 6.43 -0.79 -1.43
C ASN A 69 5.54 -0.25 -2.56
N THR A 70 4.25 -0.01 -2.29
CA THR A 70 3.36 0.57 -3.30
C THR A 70 3.83 1.97 -3.64
N PRO A 71 4.07 2.27 -4.94
CA PRO A 71 4.46 3.59 -5.39
C PRO A 71 3.44 4.64 -4.96
N VAL A 72 3.93 5.84 -4.69
CA VAL A 72 3.09 6.96 -4.27
C VAL A 72 2.01 7.25 -5.32
N GLU A 73 2.36 7.19 -6.60
CA GLU A 73 1.44 7.44 -7.70
C GLU A 73 0.27 6.43 -7.71
N SER A 74 0.54 5.17 -7.36
CA SER A 74 -0.51 4.16 -7.22
C SER A 74 -1.37 4.39 -5.97
N LEU A 75 -0.78 4.86 -4.86
CA LEU A 75 -1.52 5.25 -3.66
C LEU A 75 -2.44 6.46 -3.93
N GLU A 76 -1.97 7.45 -4.70
CA GLU A 76 -2.77 8.61 -5.11
C GLU A 76 -3.96 8.21 -6.00
N GLU A 77 -3.78 7.23 -6.88
CA GLU A 77 -4.86 6.67 -7.68
C GLU A 77 -5.90 5.95 -6.79
N LEU A 78 -5.42 5.06 -5.91
CA LEU A 78 -6.26 4.30 -4.99
C LEU A 78 -6.97 5.18 -3.94
N ALA A 79 -6.46 6.39 -3.64
CA ALA A 79 -7.11 7.29 -2.70
C ALA A 79 -8.49 7.79 -3.19
N LYS A 80 -8.77 7.64 -4.49
CA LYS A 80 -10.05 7.95 -5.11
C LYS A 80 -10.99 6.73 -5.18
N ASP A 81 -10.57 5.59 -4.66
CA ASP A 81 -11.38 4.36 -4.67
C ASP A 81 -12.67 4.55 -3.88
N GLN A 82 -13.76 3.99 -4.40
CA GLN A 82 -15.07 4.05 -3.76
C GLN A 82 -15.14 3.18 -2.49
N ASP A 83 -14.37 2.09 -2.43
CA ASP A 83 -14.36 1.21 -1.27
C ASP A 83 -13.44 1.76 -0.18
N TYR A 84 -14.04 2.09 0.97
CA TYR A 84 -13.30 2.67 2.09
C TYR A 84 -12.26 1.72 2.70
N TRP A 85 -12.34 0.41 2.48
CA TRP A 85 -11.29 -0.52 2.94
C TRP A 85 -10.01 -0.35 2.14
N VAL A 86 -10.12 0.01 0.86
CA VAL A 86 -8.96 0.38 0.02
C VAL A 86 -8.33 1.66 0.57
N ARG A 87 -9.14 2.71 0.77
CA ARG A 87 -8.67 3.99 1.33
C ARG A 87 -8.08 3.84 2.74
N ASN A 88 -8.67 3.00 3.58
CA ASN A 88 -8.11 2.65 4.90
C ASN A 88 -6.75 1.95 4.78
N GLY A 89 -6.57 1.10 3.77
CA GLY A 89 -5.29 0.45 3.49
C GLY A 89 -4.18 1.48 3.23
N ILE A 90 -4.49 2.53 2.48
CA ILE A 90 -3.57 3.66 2.22
C ILE A 90 -3.32 4.43 3.51
N ALA A 91 -4.36 4.71 4.29
CA ALA A 91 -4.25 5.44 5.54
C ALA A 91 -3.31 4.73 6.53
N GLU A 92 -3.27 3.40 6.56
CA GLU A 92 -2.37 2.60 7.40
C GLU A 92 -0.97 2.36 6.79
N ASN A 93 -0.77 2.71 5.51
CA ASN A 93 0.47 2.38 4.79
C ASN A 93 1.62 3.35 5.16
N PRO A 94 2.78 2.85 5.62
CA PRO A 94 3.92 3.69 6.02
C PRO A 94 4.63 4.41 4.86
N ASN A 95 4.30 4.10 3.60
CA ASN A 95 4.80 4.83 2.43
C ASN A 95 3.84 5.94 1.97
N THR A 96 2.71 6.13 2.67
CA THR A 96 1.75 7.17 2.32
C THR A 96 2.32 8.55 2.64
N PRO A 97 2.39 9.47 1.66
CA PRO A 97 2.87 10.83 1.87
C PRO A 97 1.97 11.62 2.83
N VAL A 98 2.56 12.64 3.47
CA VAL A 98 1.85 13.50 4.42
C VAL A 98 0.65 14.19 3.77
N GLU A 99 0.80 14.70 2.55
CA GLU A 99 -0.25 15.39 1.81
C GLU A 99 -1.46 14.47 1.57
N LEU A 100 -1.20 13.19 1.32
CA LEU A 100 -2.25 12.19 1.13
C LEU A 100 -2.90 11.80 2.47
N LEU A 101 -2.13 11.74 3.56
CA LEU A 101 -2.67 11.56 4.90
C LEU A 101 -3.56 12.74 5.32
N GLU A 102 -3.20 13.97 4.98
CA GLU A 102 -4.03 15.16 5.23
C GLU A 102 -5.35 15.12 4.46
N GLN A 103 -5.34 14.60 3.23
CA GLN A 103 -6.56 14.35 2.46
C GLN A 103 -7.42 13.27 3.13
N LEU A 104 -6.84 12.11 3.47
CA LEU A 104 -7.55 10.99 4.10
C LEU A 104 -8.02 11.31 5.54
N GLY A 105 -7.38 12.26 6.22
CA GLY A 105 -7.82 12.76 7.53
C GLY A 105 -9.17 13.48 7.47
N LYS A 106 -9.62 13.87 6.27
CA LYS A 106 -10.94 14.48 5.99
C LYS A 106 -11.91 13.51 5.33
N ASP A 107 -11.55 12.23 5.20
CA ASP A 107 -12.41 11.20 4.62
C ASP A 107 -13.72 11.12 5.38
N GLU A 108 -14.83 10.79 4.71
CA GLU A 108 -16.14 10.65 5.35
C GLU A 108 -16.20 9.44 6.28
N GLU A 109 -15.40 8.41 6.00
CA GLU A 109 -15.39 7.16 6.76
C GLU A 109 -14.45 7.21 7.96
N LYS A 110 -15.02 6.95 9.15
CA LYS A 110 -14.28 7.00 10.41
C LYS A 110 -13.12 6.00 10.47
N PHE A 111 -13.24 4.87 9.79
CA PHE A 111 -12.18 3.87 9.75
C PHE A 111 -10.95 4.41 9.03
N VAL A 112 -11.14 5.10 7.90
CA VAL A 112 -10.06 5.75 7.16
C VAL A 112 -9.38 6.80 8.02
N ARG A 113 -10.16 7.67 8.69
CA ARG A 113 -9.62 8.67 9.63
C ARG A 113 -8.84 8.05 10.80
N SER A 114 -9.33 6.93 11.35
CA SER A 114 -8.62 6.15 12.38
C SER A 114 -7.33 5.52 11.84
N GLY A 115 -7.32 5.06 10.59
CA GLY A 115 -6.13 4.57 9.90
C GLY A 115 -5.04 5.66 9.81
N VAL A 116 -5.44 6.89 9.46
CA VAL A 116 -4.52 8.04 9.44
C VAL A 116 -3.95 8.28 10.82
N ALA A 117 -4.76 8.30 11.88
CA ALA A 117 -4.25 8.50 13.24
C ALA A 117 -3.22 7.44 13.69
N LYS A 118 -3.27 6.23 13.12
CA LYS A 118 -2.33 5.13 13.40
C LYS A 118 -1.07 5.16 12.54
N ASN A 119 -1.05 5.94 11.47
CA ASN A 119 0.07 5.97 10.55
C ASN A 119 1.30 6.62 11.20
N PRO A 120 2.50 6.01 11.11
CA PRO A 120 3.72 6.58 11.68
C PRO A 120 4.13 7.93 11.07
N ASN A 121 3.71 8.22 9.84
CA ASN A 121 4.02 9.49 9.16
C ASN A 121 2.99 10.58 9.42
N THR A 122 1.95 10.33 10.24
CA THR A 122 0.92 11.32 10.49
C THR A 122 1.48 12.52 11.25
N PRO A 123 1.35 13.74 10.69
CA PRO A 123 1.80 14.95 11.37
C PRO A 123 1.10 15.13 12.72
N ILE A 124 1.84 15.61 13.72
CA ILE A 124 1.32 15.78 15.07
C ILE A 124 0.08 16.70 15.13
N GLU A 125 0.01 17.72 14.28
CA GLU A 125 -1.14 18.61 14.23
C GLU A 125 -2.38 17.93 13.63
N LEU A 126 -2.20 17.08 12.62
CA LEU A 126 -3.29 16.26 12.07
C LEU A 126 -3.78 15.24 13.10
N PHE A 127 -2.85 14.58 13.82
CA PHE A 127 -3.20 13.66 14.90
C PHE A 127 -4.03 14.33 16.00
N LYS A 128 -3.65 15.54 16.43
CA LYS A 128 -4.41 16.32 17.42
C LYS A 128 -5.80 16.71 16.92
N GLN A 129 -5.96 16.98 15.63
CA GLN A 129 -7.28 17.25 15.03
C GLN A 129 -8.14 15.99 15.06
N LEU A 130 -7.60 14.85 14.63
CA LEU A 130 -8.28 13.56 14.65
C LEU A 130 -8.63 13.08 16.06
N ALA A 131 -7.83 13.40 17.08
CA ALA A 131 -8.12 13.07 18.47
C ALA A 131 -9.32 13.84 19.05
N LYS A 132 -9.70 14.96 18.43
CA LYS A 132 -10.92 15.73 18.79
C LYS A 132 -12.15 15.26 18.03
N ASP A 133 -11.97 14.43 17.01
CA ASP A 133 -13.07 13.84 16.26
C ASP A 133 -13.68 12.71 17.10
N GLU A 134 -14.91 12.92 17.57
CA GLU A 134 -15.67 11.98 18.42
C GLU A 134 -15.88 10.61 17.76
N SER A 135 -15.64 10.48 16.46
CA SER A 135 -15.80 9.25 15.70
C SER A 135 -14.56 8.33 15.68
N VAL A 136 -13.40 8.80 16.16
CA VAL A 136 -12.12 8.07 16.09
C VAL A 136 -11.88 7.18 17.33
N GLY A 137 -12.80 7.19 18.30
CA GLY A 137 -12.78 6.37 19.53
C GLY A 137 -13.30 4.93 19.37
#